data_AF-S4MC98-F1
#
_entry.id   AF-S4MC98-F1
#
_cell.length_a   1.000
_cell.length_b   1.000
_cell.length_c   1.000
_cell.angle_alpha   90.00
_cell.angle_beta   90.00
_cell.angle_gamma   90.00
#
_symmetry.space_group_name_H-M   'P 1'
#
loop_
_entity.id
_entity.type
_entity.pdbx_description
1 polymer ?
#
loop_
_entity_poly.entity_id
_entity_poly.type
_entity_poly.pdbx_seq_one_letter_code
_entity_poly.pdbx_strand_id
1 'polypeptide(L)'
;MRGHPASEAAKCIVLRVKVDRRTTRHVLAVVPGDRRVDLAAVRALFAARYAGFSDPETAERLARAAPGTVLPFSFDPGLELVADPDVVARPRLYFNAARLDRSLLISGADYERLAKPRIERIAAPAPG
;
A
#
# COMPACT_ATOMS: atom_id res chain seq x y z
N MET A 1 -8.17 19.25 9.32
CA MET A 1 -8.03 18.86 7.90
C MET A 1 -6.56 18.94 7.52
N ARG A 2 -6.05 17.94 6.80
CA ARG A 2 -4.65 17.88 6.33
C ARG A 2 -4.56 18.85 5.15
N GLY A 3 -3.57 19.75 5.12
CA GLY A 3 -3.47 20.81 4.12
C GLY A 3 -3.14 20.36 2.68
N HIS A 4 -3.42 19.11 2.30
CA HIS A 4 -3.19 18.54 0.97
C HIS A 4 -4.39 17.69 0.50
N PRO A 5 -4.63 17.57 -0.81
CA PRO A 5 -5.67 16.69 -1.37
C PRO A 5 -5.47 15.23 -0.98
N ALA A 6 -6.55 14.50 -0.67
CA ALA A 6 -6.49 13.08 -0.33
C ALA A 6 -5.88 12.22 -1.45
N SER A 7 -6.05 12.64 -2.70
CA SER A 7 -5.46 11.99 -3.89
C SER A 7 -3.93 12.08 -3.97
N GLU A 8 -3.33 13.05 -3.26
CA GLU A 8 -1.87 13.19 -3.15
C GLU A 8 -1.31 12.40 -1.97
N ALA A 9 -2.16 11.83 -1.11
CA ALA A 9 -1.72 10.95 -0.04
C ALA A 9 -1.56 9.51 -0.54
N ALA A 10 -0.58 8.77 -0.02
CA ALA A 10 -0.51 7.31 -0.13
C ALA A 10 -1.33 6.67 0.99
N LYS A 11 -2.12 5.66 0.62
CA LYS A 11 -2.81 4.76 1.54
C LYS A 11 -2.16 3.40 1.45
N CYS A 12 -1.72 2.89 2.60
CA CYS A 12 -0.98 1.66 2.74
C CYS A 12 -1.84 0.62 3.45
N ILE A 13 -2.02 -0.54 2.84
CA ILE A 13 -2.87 -1.62 3.36
C ILE A 13 -2.07 -2.92 3.36
N VAL A 14 -2.01 -3.60 4.50
CA VAL A 14 -1.43 -4.95 4.58
C VAL A 14 -2.50 -5.98 4.25
N LEU A 15 -2.24 -6.76 3.21
CA LEU A 15 -3.11 -7.81 2.71
C LEU A 15 -2.50 -9.18 2.97
N ARG A 16 -3.38 -10.15 3.22
CA ARG A 16 -3.10 -11.58 3.23
C ARG A 16 -3.59 -12.17 1.91
N VAL A 17 -2.68 -12.81 1.18
CA VAL A 17 -2.92 -13.41 -0.13
C VAL A 17 -2.65 -14.91 -0.04
N LYS A 18 -3.69 -15.74 -0.16
CA LYS A 18 -3.57 -17.21 -0.11
C LYS A 18 -3.49 -17.75 -1.54
N VAL A 19 -2.29 -18.15 -1.95
CA VAL A 19 -2.05 -18.74 -3.27
C VAL A 19 -2.63 -20.15 -3.33
N ASP A 20 -2.39 -20.94 -2.28
CA ASP A 20 -2.95 -22.28 -2.12
C ASP A 20 -3.22 -22.58 -0.63
N ARG A 21 -3.43 -23.86 -0.27
CA ARG A 21 -3.71 -24.26 1.12
C ARG A 21 -2.50 -24.16 2.05
N ARG A 22 -1.28 -24.19 1.52
CA ARG A 22 0.00 -24.16 2.23
C ARG A 22 0.71 -22.82 2.06
N THR A 23 0.47 -22.12 0.95
CA THR A 23 1.19 -20.89 0.61
C THR A 23 0.35 -19.65 0.90
N THR A 24 0.79 -18.87 1.89
CA THR A 24 0.28 -17.52 2.17
C THR A 24 1.39 -16.50 1.94
N ARG A 25 1.08 -15.44 1.19
CA ARG A 25 1.91 -14.26 1.00
C ARG A 25 1.28 -13.08 1.73
N HIS A 26 2.12 -12.12 2.12
CA HIS A 26 1.66 -10.85 2.65
C HIS A 26 2.10 -9.72 1.72
N VAL A 27 1.19 -8.80 1.46
CA VAL A 27 1.39 -7.72 0.49
C VAL A 27 1.10 -6.39 1.17
N LEU A 28 2.04 -5.45 1.08
CA LEU A 28 1.80 -4.05 1.36
C LEU A 28 1.31 -3.39 0.07
N ALA A 29 0.01 -3.18 -0.02
CA ALA A 29 -0.64 -2.50 -1.14
C ALA A 29 -0.64 -0.99 -0.90
N VAL A 30 -0.03 -0.24 -1.82
CA VAL A 30 0.04 1.22 -1.80
C VAL A 30 -0.81 1.78 -2.93
N VAL A 31 -1.86 2.54 -2.59
CA VAL A 31 -2.80 3.16 -3.53
C VAL A 31 -2.97 4.65 -3.22
N PRO A 32 -3.53 5.45 -4.16
CA PRO A 32 -3.92 6.83 -3.86
C PRO A 32 -4.89 6.91 -2.66
N GLY A 33 -4.77 7.96 -1.87
CA GLY A 33 -5.46 8.10 -0.57
C GLY A 33 -6.97 8.26 -0.69
N ASP A 34 -7.44 8.73 -1.84
CA ASP A 34 -8.84 8.83 -2.25
C ASP A 34 -9.39 7.52 -2.85
N ARG A 35 -8.55 6.53 -3.13
CA ARG A 35 -8.96 5.25 -3.74
C ARG A 35 -8.99 4.09 -2.75
N ARG A 36 -9.71 3.05 -3.13
CA ARG A 36 -9.73 1.75 -2.45
C ARG A 36 -8.78 0.79 -3.15
N VAL A 37 -8.26 -0.18 -2.42
CA VAL A 37 -7.54 -1.31 -3.02
C VAL A 37 -8.55 -2.24 -3.69
N ASP A 38 -8.27 -2.65 -4.92
CA ASP A 38 -9.00 -3.68 -5.64
C ASP A 38 -8.44 -5.06 -5.25
N LEU A 39 -9.15 -5.73 -4.34
CA LEU A 39 -8.78 -7.07 -3.87
C LEU A 39 -8.88 -8.12 -4.99
N ALA A 40 -9.71 -7.91 -6.01
CA ALA A 40 -9.81 -8.83 -7.14
C ALA A 40 -8.58 -8.70 -8.04
N ALA A 41 -8.11 -7.48 -8.29
CA ALA A 41 -6.86 -7.23 -9.01
C ALA A 41 -5.66 -7.84 -8.27
N VAL A 42 -5.54 -7.63 -6.96
CA VAL A 42 -4.48 -8.26 -6.14
C VAL A 42 -4.59 -9.78 -6.18
N ARG A 43 -5.79 -10.35 -6.06
CA ARG A 43 -5.97 -11.80 -6.15
C ARG A 43 -5.50 -12.34 -7.51
N ALA A 44 -5.86 -11.68 -8.61
CA ALA A 44 -5.45 -12.06 -9.96
C ALA A 44 -3.93 -11.95 -10.15
N LEU A 45 -3.33 -10.86 -9.67
CA LEU A 45 -1.89 -10.60 -9.73
C LEU A 45 -1.04 -11.75 -9.17
N PHE A 46 -1.52 -12.38 -8.11
CA PHE A 46 -0.84 -13.47 -7.42
C PHE A 46 -1.36 -14.86 -7.80
N ALA A 47 -2.22 -14.98 -8.82
CA ALA A 47 -2.94 -16.21 -9.15
C ALA A 47 -3.56 -16.89 -7.92
N ALA A 48 -4.07 -16.07 -7.00
CA ALA A 48 -4.41 -16.49 -5.66
C ALA A 48 -5.86 -16.96 -5.56
N ARG A 49 -6.13 -17.82 -4.58
CA ARG A 49 -7.48 -18.28 -4.25
C ARG A 49 -8.23 -17.24 -3.43
N TYR A 50 -7.50 -16.45 -2.66
CA TYR A 50 -8.05 -15.42 -1.78
C TYR A 50 -7.06 -14.26 -1.62
N ALA A 51 -7.59 -13.03 -1.61
CA ALA A 51 -6.90 -11.84 -1.13
C ALA A 51 -7.86 -11.08 -0.22
N GLY A 52 -7.34 -10.54 0.88
CA GLY A 52 -8.11 -9.75 1.83
C GLY A 52 -7.22 -9.09 2.86
N PHE A 53 -7.82 -8.30 3.74
CA PHE A 53 -7.08 -7.61 4.79
C PHE A 53 -6.44 -8.61 5.75
N SER A 54 -5.21 -8.31 6.17
CA SER A 54 -4.60 -8.98 7.32
C SER A 54 -5.31 -8.54 8.60
N ASP A 55 -5.31 -9.40 9.62
CA ASP A 55 -5.69 -9.01 10.97
C ASP A 55 -4.72 -7.93 11.51
N PRO A 56 -5.16 -7.09 12.47
CA PRO A 56 -4.36 -5.98 12.99
C PRO A 56 -3.00 -6.39 13.52
N GLU A 57 -2.91 -7.48 14.29
CA GLU A 57 -1.67 -7.96 14.89
C GLU A 57 -0.64 -8.35 13.81
N THR A 58 -1.08 -9.12 12.81
CA THR A 58 -0.23 -9.49 11.66
C THR A 58 0.20 -8.26 10.87
N ALA A 59 -0.71 -7.32 10.63
CA ALA A 59 -0.42 -6.09 9.91
C ALA A 59 0.63 -5.24 10.64
N GLU A 60 0.47 -5.04 11.95
CA GLU A 60 1.39 -4.27 12.79
C GLU A 60 2.78 -4.89 12.82
N ARG A 61 2.86 -6.21 13.02
CA ARG A 61 4.14 -6.93 13.06
C ARG A 61 4.91 -6.81 11.74
N LEU A 62 4.25 -7.00 10.61
CA LEU A 62 4.88 -6.97 9.28
C LEU A 62 5.23 -5.54 8.84
N ALA A 63 4.31 -4.59 9.05
CA ALA A 63 4.53 -3.19 8.68
C ALA A 63 5.41 -2.42 9.67
N ARG A 64 5.64 -2.98 10.86
CA ARG A 64 6.34 -2.35 12.00
C ARG A 64 5.71 -1.00 12.39
N ALA A 65 4.39 -0.91 12.26
CA ALA A 65 3.64 0.33 12.45
C ALA A 65 2.18 0.04 12.80
N ALA A 66 1.58 0.91 13.61
CA ALA A 66 0.15 0.85 13.92
C ALA A 66 -0.73 1.06 12.67
N PRO A 67 -1.97 0.55 12.64
CA PRO A 67 -2.93 0.85 11.59
C PRO A 67 -3.10 2.36 11.41
N GLY A 68 -3.08 2.81 10.15
CA GLY A 68 -3.16 4.24 9.81
C GLY A 68 -1.83 5.01 9.88
N THR A 69 -0.76 4.39 10.38
CA THR A 69 0.60 4.98 10.40
C THR A 69 1.61 4.22 9.54
N VAL A 70 1.15 3.17 8.84
CA VAL A 70 1.93 2.36 7.91
C VAL A 70 2.54 3.20 6.79
N LEU A 71 3.86 3.10 6.65
CA LEU A 71 4.63 3.74 5.59
C LEU A 71 4.45 3.01 4.25
N PRO A 72 4.59 3.69 3.10
CA PRO A 72 4.58 3.03 1.80
C PRO A 72 5.89 2.26 1.50
N PHE A 73 6.63 1.86 2.54
CA PHE A 73 7.90 1.14 2.47
C PHE A 73 7.77 -0.19 3.20
N SER A 74 8.37 -1.24 2.65
CA SER A 74 8.53 -2.51 3.36
C SER A 74 9.94 -2.63 3.91
N PHE A 75 10.03 -3.03 5.17
CA PHE A 75 11.29 -3.34 5.86
C PHE A 75 11.35 -4.81 6.28
N ASP A 76 10.39 -5.63 5.82
CA ASP A 76 10.29 -7.04 6.13
C ASP A 76 10.28 -7.83 4.81
N PRO A 77 11.20 -8.79 4.61
CA PRO A 77 11.25 -9.58 3.37
C PRO A 77 10.00 -10.45 3.17
N GLY A 78 9.23 -10.73 4.23
CA GLY A 78 7.95 -11.43 4.16
C GLY A 78 6.77 -10.53 3.74
N LEU A 79 6.99 -9.22 3.60
CA LEU A 79 5.98 -8.24 3.19
C LEU A 79 6.35 -7.67 1.82
N GLU A 80 5.74 -8.19 0.78
CA GLU A 80 5.98 -7.73 -0.59
C GLU A 80 5.31 -6.38 -0.84
N LEU A 81 6.07 -5.42 -1.36
CA LEU A 81 5.58 -4.09 -1.64
C LEU A 81 5.03 -3.99 -3.07
N VAL A 82 3.76 -3.65 -3.20
CA VAL A 82 3.09 -3.41 -4.49
C VAL A 82 2.46 -2.02 -4.48
N ALA A 83 2.75 -1.21 -5.49
CA ALA A 83 2.21 0.15 -5.62
C ALA A 83 1.42 0.33 -6.92
N ASP A 84 0.32 1.06 -6.85
CA ASP A 84 -0.44 1.45 -8.04
C ASP A 84 0.35 2.46 -8.88
N PRO A 85 0.31 2.39 -10.24
CA PRO A 85 0.98 3.36 -11.09
C PRO A 85 0.59 4.81 -10.79
N ASP A 86 -0.64 5.06 -10.32
CA ASP A 86 -1.11 6.42 -10.01
C ASP A 86 -0.55 6.98 -8.70
N VAL A 87 0.22 6.17 -7.94
CA VAL A 87 1.04 6.63 -6.80
C VAL A 87 2.39 7.13 -7.32
N VAL A 88 3.08 6.35 -8.15
CA VAL A 88 4.41 6.71 -8.68
C VAL A 88 4.34 7.85 -9.70
N ALA A 89 3.21 8.01 -10.39
CA ALA A 89 2.98 9.14 -11.29
C ALA A 89 2.78 10.48 -10.56
N ARG A 90 2.67 10.51 -9.23
CA ARG A 90 2.41 11.76 -8.49
C ARG A 90 3.66 12.62 -8.40
N PRO A 91 3.59 13.92 -8.74
CA PRO A 91 4.70 14.84 -8.51
C PRO A 91 4.92 15.10 -7.01
N ARG A 92 3.86 14.96 -6.22
CA ARG A 92 3.84 15.11 -4.76
C ARG A 92 3.09 13.94 -4.14
N LEU A 93 3.79 13.17 -3.33
CA LEU A 93 3.26 12.04 -2.59
C LEU A 93 3.43 12.31 -1.09
N TYR A 94 2.31 12.45 -0.40
CA TYR A 94 2.24 12.60 1.04
C TYR A 94 2.00 11.25 1.70
N PHE A 95 2.66 10.95 2.81
CA PHE A 95 2.30 9.81 3.65
C PHE A 95 2.58 10.12 5.12
N ASN A 96 1.90 9.40 6.01
CA ASN A 96 2.03 9.62 7.45
C ASN A 96 3.42 9.20 7.93
N ALA A 97 4.07 10.05 8.71
CA ALA A 97 5.43 9.83 9.22
C ALA A 97 5.43 9.06 10.55
N ALA A 98 4.69 7.94 10.64
CA ALA A 98 4.47 7.21 11.90
C ALA A 98 3.83 8.04 13.05
N ARG A 99 3.41 9.28 12.80
CA ARG A 99 2.63 10.16 13.69
C ARG A 99 1.59 10.95 12.90
N LEU A 100 0.43 11.22 13.51
CA LEU A 100 -0.73 11.85 12.86
C LEU A 100 -0.55 13.36 12.59
N ASP A 101 0.48 13.99 13.15
CA ASP A 101 0.75 15.44 13.06
C ASP A 101 1.83 15.81 12.04
N ARG A 102 2.49 14.84 11.40
CA ARG A 102 3.55 15.07 10.40
C ARG A 102 3.37 14.19 9.18
N SER A 103 3.30 14.81 8.00
CA SER A 103 3.35 14.11 6.72
C SER A 103 4.73 14.29 6.09
N LEU A 104 5.31 13.21 5.59
CA LEU A 104 6.47 13.28 4.71
C LEU A 104 5.99 13.55 3.29
N LEU A 105 6.76 14.34 2.54
CA LEU A 105 6.52 14.66 1.15
C LEU A 105 7.71 14.17 0.33
N ILE A 106 7.44 13.37 -0.70
CA ILE A 106 8.41 12.93 -1.70
C ILE A 106 7.77 12.95 -3.09
N SER A 107 8.55 12.94 -4.16
CA SER A 107 8.01 12.67 -5.50
C SER A 107 7.70 11.19 -5.66
N GLY A 108 6.71 10.84 -6.48
CA GLY A 108 6.41 9.45 -6.82
C GLY A 108 7.59 8.74 -7.50
N ALA A 109 8.38 9.47 -8.28
CA ALA A 109 9.60 8.96 -8.91
C ALA A 109 10.70 8.63 -7.90
N ASP A 110 10.94 9.49 -6.91
CA ASP A 110 11.89 9.19 -5.83
C ASP A 110 11.38 8.06 -4.94
N TYR A 111 10.06 8.00 -4.69
CA TYR A 111 9.44 6.88 -4.00
C TYR A 111 9.72 5.55 -4.72
N GLU A 112 9.48 5.48 -6.04
CA GLU A 112 9.76 4.30 -6.85
C GLU A 112 11.24 3.90 -6.76
N ARG A 113 12.15 4.88 -6.91
CA ARG A 113 13.60 4.66 -6.84
C ARG A 113 14.08 4.12 -5.49
N LEU A 114 13.53 4.64 -4.39
CA LEU A 114 13.93 4.28 -3.03
C LEU A 114 13.26 3.00 -2.53
N ALA A 115 11.95 2.87 -2.73
CA ALA A 115 11.17 1.76 -2.19
C ALA A 115 11.19 0.53 -3.12
N LYS A 116 11.48 0.72 -4.40
CA LYS A 116 11.50 -0.33 -5.45
C LYS A 116 10.26 -1.25 -5.40
N PRO A 117 9.04 -0.69 -5.35
CA PRO A 117 7.82 -1.47 -5.33
C PRO A 117 7.65 -2.24 -6.64
N ARG A 118 6.90 -3.34 -6.61
CA ARG A 118 6.31 -3.90 -7.82
C ARG A 118 5.18 -2.97 -8.28
N ILE A 119 5.25 -2.47 -9.51
CA ILE A 119 4.25 -1.53 -10.05
C ILE A 119 3.15 -2.30 -10.77
N GLU A 120 1.93 -2.28 -10.24
CA GLU A 120 0.79 -3.03 -10.76
C GLU A 120 -0.51 -2.28 -10.50
N ARG A 121 -1.49 -2.37 -11.42
CA ARG A 121 -2.79 -1.74 -11.25
C ARG A 121 -3.58 -2.46 -10.15
N ILE A 122 -3.69 -1.85 -8.98
CA ILE A 122 -4.31 -2.44 -7.77
C ILE A 122 -5.27 -1.49 -7.05
N ALA A 123 -5.45 -0.26 -7.54
CA ALA A 123 -6.48 0.64 -7.07
C ALA A 123 -7.81 0.40 -7.82
N ALA A 124 -8.91 0.41 -7.09
CA ALA A 124 -10.24 0.52 -7.68
C ALA A 124 -10.37 1.84 -8.46
N PRO A 125 -11.28 1.94 -9.44
CA PRO A 125 -11.57 3.18 -10.14
C PRO A 125 -11.83 4.33 -9.16
N ALA A 126 -11.45 5.55 -9.55
CA ALA A 126 -11.77 6.72 -8.74
C ALA A 126 -13.29 6.81 -8.52
N PRO A 127 -13.74 7.19 -7.32
CA PRO A 127 -15.15 7.51 -7.13
C PRO A 127 -15.53 8.63 -8.10
N GLY A 128 -16.62 8.42 -8.84
CA GLY A 128 -17.21 9.43 -9.74
C GLY A 128 -17.90 10.56 -8.99
#